data_AF-A0A535P8G7-F1
#
_entry.id   AF-A0A535P8G7-F1
#
_cell.length_a   1.000
_cell.length_b   1.000
_cell.length_c   1.000
_cell.angle_alpha   90.00
_cell.angle_beta   90.00
_cell.angle_gamma   90.00
#
_symmetry.space_group_name_H-M   'P 1'
#
loop_
_entity.id
_entity.type
_entity.pdbx_description
1 polymer ?
#
loop_
_entity_poly.entity_id
_entity_poly.type
_entity_poly.pdbx_seq_one_letter_code
_entity_poly.pdbx_strand_id
1 'polypeptide(L)'
;MARAEAWIFGLGMVVAAFFKKDGWQQRIPLVAGFAAVMLLYVKVLADKTGNPIYPLWWNFFANAVGRWEFTPVSASQASVRPVLGALLAMAVAGLAWSLLRRPPSYMFLSFGFGYWVFVAGMLGFTSYLASWVWWMPITRVFAFPYVFAGALLAAVALWWAPRRFGPRVLPVGWSVVAVALLASQLAWIPIQQVFGPSEAEWLAIKAESVQLGAWYSTPPYAGHSLAVPEDRPDVTYAMARFGGVEGKHLISEMYAPARPDACWFAKTDVRIVAVDAAHSAMLEDNPSWFTHIGTMGEAHWEVYGVNSPPCDAAA
;
A
#
# COMPACT_ATOMS: atom_id res chain seq x y z
N MET A 1 3.58 -4.30 -9.34
CA MET A 1 3.41 -5.48 -8.47
C MET A 1 4.39 -5.43 -7.28
N ALA A 2 4.39 -4.33 -6.50
CA ALA A 2 5.36 -4.15 -5.41
C ALA A 2 5.05 -4.97 -4.14
N ARG A 3 3.93 -5.69 -4.13
CA ARG A 3 3.41 -6.45 -2.98
C ARG A 3 3.54 -7.95 -3.24
N ALA A 4 4.14 -8.67 -2.28
CA ALA A 4 4.35 -10.12 -2.33
C ALA A 4 3.04 -10.91 -2.51
N GLU A 5 1.95 -10.38 -1.98
CA GLU A 5 0.61 -10.95 -2.05
C GLU A 5 0.17 -11.18 -3.49
N ALA A 6 0.48 -10.25 -4.40
CA ALA A 6 0.12 -10.38 -5.81
C ALA A 6 0.82 -11.58 -6.48
N TRP A 7 2.06 -11.89 -6.07
CA TRP A 7 2.81 -13.03 -6.58
C TRP A 7 2.21 -14.34 -6.08
N ILE A 8 1.93 -14.42 -4.77
CA ILE A 8 1.36 -15.59 -4.11
C ILE A 8 -0.04 -15.88 -4.65
N PHE A 9 -0.89 -14.87 -4.76
CA PHE A 9 -2.25 -15.05 -5.26
C PHE A 9 -2.28 -15.31 -6.77
N GLY A 10 -1.42 -14.65 -7.55
CA GLY A 10 -1.27 -14.95 -8.98
C GLY A 10 -0.89 -16.40 -9.22
N LEU A 11 0.15 -16.88 -8.53
CA LEU A 11 0.56 -18.29 -8.58
C LEU A 11 -0.55 -19.23 -8.09
N GLY A 12 -1.19 -18.89 -6.96
CA GLY A 12 -2.31 -19.66 -6.40
C GLY A 12 -3.47 -19.81 -7.38
N MET A 13 -3.78 -18.77 -8.16
CA MET A 13 -4.81 -18.82 -9.20
C MET A 13 -4.40 -19.68 -10.40
N VAL A 14 -3.13 -19.63 -10.81
CA VAL A 14 -2.60 -20.54 -11.84
C VAL A 14 -2.73 -21.98 -11.35
N VAL A 15 -2.32 -22.29 -10.13
CA VAL A 15 -2.45 -23.63 -9.53
C VAL A 15 -3.92 -24.04 -9.42
N ALA A 16 -4.81 -23.16 -8.98
CA ALA A 16 -6.26 -23.42 -8.90
C ALA A 16 -6.86 -23.76 -10.28
N ALA A 17 -6.39 -23.13 -11.35
CA ALA A 17 -6.84 -23.41 -12.72
C ALA A 17 -6.51 -24.85 -13.16
N PHE A 18 -5.43 -25.47 -12.65
CA PHE A 18 -5.06 -26.84 -12.99
C PHE A 18 -6.04 -27.88 -12.44
N PHE A 19 -6.84 -27.52 -11.43
CA PHE A 19 -7.89 -28.38 -10.91
C PHE A 19 -9.17 -28.37 -11.76
N LYS A 20 -9.26 -27.53 -12.80
CA LYS A 20 -10.34 -27.58 -13.79
C LYS A 20 -10.21 -28.85 -14.63
N LYS A 21 -11.32 -29.60 -14.73
CA LYS A 21 -11.39 -30.86 -15.52
C LYS A 21 -11.18 -30.60 -17.01
N ASP A 22 -11.75 -29.52 -17.52
CA ASP A 22 -11.69 -29.15 -18.94
C ASP A 22 -10.75 -27.97 -19.13
N GLY A 23 -9.62 -28.19 -19.80
CA GLY A 23 -8.65 -27.12 -20.07
C GLY A 23 -7.18 -27.54 -20.12
N TRP A 24 -6.85 -28.83 -20.31
CA TRP A 24 -5.44 -29.27 -20.42
C TRP A 24 -4.66 -28.47 -21.48
N GLN A 25 -5.28 -28.19 -22.62
CA GLN A 25 -4.71 -27.38 -23.71
C GLN A 25 -4.43 -25.92 -23.31
N GLN A 26 -5.15 -25.39 -22.32
CA GLN A 26 -4.98 -24.01 -21.83
C GLN A 26 -3.95 -23.89 -20.69
N ARG A 27 -3.49 -25.02 -20.13
CA ARG A 27 -2.51 -25.02 -19.03
C ARG A 27 -1.15 -24.50 -19.44
N ILE A 28 -0.66 -24.92 -20.61
CA ILE A 28 0.65 -24.50 -21.13
C ILE A 28 0.63 -23.00 -21.44
N PRO A 29 -0.33 -22.45 -22.21
CA PRO A 29 -0.43 -21.00 -22.42
C PRO A 29 -0.57 -20.21 -21.11
N LEU A 30 -1.33 -20.71 -20.13
CA LEU A 30 -1.50 -20.05 -18.83
C LEU A 30 -0.17 -19.96 -18.07
N VAL A 31 0.56 -21.07 -17.95
CA VAL A 31 1.86 -21.09 -17.27
C VAL A 31 2.89 -20.26 -18.03
N ALA A 32 2.94 -20.38 -19.36
CA ALA A 32 3.86 -19.61 -20.18
C ALA A 32 3.60 -18.11 -20.07
N GLY A 33 2.33 -17.68 -20.12
CA GLY A 33 1.95 -16.29 -19.95
C GLY A 33 2.28 -15.75 -18.56
N PHE A 34 1.96 -16.51 -17.50
CA PHE A 34 2.34 -16.14 -16.13
C PHE A 34 3.86 -16.04 -15.99
N ALA A 35 4.60 -17.05 -16.43
CA ALA A 35 6.07 -17.07 -16.36
C ALA A 35 6.69 -15.91 -17.14
N ALA A 36 6.22 -15.61 -18.34
CA ALA A 36 6.73 -14.49 -19.14
C ALA A 36 6.57 -13.14 -18.41
N VAL A 37 5.37 -12.86 -17.89
CA VAL A 37 5.11 -11.63 -17.13
C VAL A 37 5.96 -11.57 -15.86
N MET A 38 6.03 -12.68 -15.12
CA MET A 38 6.80 -12.75 -13.88
C MET A 38 8.30 -12.61 -14.12
N LEU A 39 8.87 -13.24 -15.15
CA LEU A 39 10.28 -13.13 -15.51
C LEU A 39 10.65 -11.71 -15.94
N LEU A 40 9.80 -11.07 -16.75
CA LEU A 40 10.00 -9.67 -17.11
C LEU A 40 9.99 -8.78 -15.86
N TYR A 41 9.03 -8.99 -14.95
CA TYR A 41 8.94 -8.23 -13.72
C TYR A 41 10.15 -8.46 -12.79
N VAL A 42 10.57 -9.71 -12.62
CA VAL A 42 11.77 -10.11 -11.87
C VAL A 42 13.02 -9.45 -12.44
N LYS A 43 13.17 -9.40 -13.78
CA LYS A 43 14.29 -8.74 -14.44
C LYS A 43 14.32 -7.24 -14.13
N VAL A 44 13.18 -6.57 -14.24
CA VAL A 44 13.06 -5.14 -13.90
C VAL A 44 13.45 -4.90 -12.44
N LEU A 45 13.03 -5.76 -11.51
CA LEU A 45 13.42 -5.66 -10.11
C LEU A 45 14.91 -5.89 -9.91
N ALA A 46 15.49 -6.93 -10.54
CA ALA A 46 16.92 -7.19 -10.46
C ALA A 46 17.75 -5.99 -10.97
N ASP A 47 17.33 -5.37 -12.07
CA ASP A 47 18.02 -4.22 -12.65
C ASP A 47 17.89 -2.95 -11.79
N LYS A 48 16.76 -2.76 -11.11
CA LYS A 48 16.49 -1.54 -10.34
C LYS A 48 16.88 -1.63 -8.87
N THR A 49 16.83 -2.81 -8.27
CA THR A 49 17.01 -3.01 -6.83
C THR A 49 18.11 -4.01 -6.48
N GLY A 50 18.74 -4.65 -7.47
CA GLY A 50 19.72 -5.72 -7.26
C GLY A 50 19.12 -7.01 -6.66
N ASN A 51 17.79 -7.11 -6.53
CA ASN A 51 17.11 -8.22 -5.87
C ASN A 51 15.92 -8.73 -6.71
N PRO A 52 16.01 -9.92 -7.32
CA PRO A 52 14.97 -10.45 -8.21
C PRO A 52 13.65 -10.78 -7.49
N ILE A 53 13.69 -10.96 -6.17
CA ILE A 53 12.53 -11.31 -5.34
C ILE A 53 12.20 -10.20 -4.34
N TYR A 54 12.57 -8.96 -4.66
CA TYR A 54 12.49 -7.82 -3.75
C TYR A 54 11.15 -7.71 -2.97
N PRO A 55 9.96 -7.88 -3.59
CA PRO A 55 8.69 -7.87 -2.85
C PRO A 55 8.58 -8.98 -1.80
N LEU A 56 8.99 -10.21 -2.12
CA LEU A 56 8.97 -11.35 -1.18
C LEU A 56 10.00 -11.17 -0.07
N TRP A 57 11.17 -10.65 -0.41
CA TRP A 57 12.22 -10.37 0.56
C TRP A 57 11.76 -9.38 1.63
N TRP A 58 11.23 -8.22 1.22
CA TRP A 58 10.71 -7.22 2.15
C TRP A 58 9.51 -7.73 2.96
N ASN A 59 8.48 -8.25 2.30
CA ASN A 59 7.23 -8.56 2.99
C ASN A 59 7.31 -9.82 3.86
N PHE A 60 8.12 -10.82 3.46
CA PHE A 60 8.19 -12.10 4.17
C PHE A 60 9.46 -12.20 5.03
N PHE A 61 10.64 -12.09 4.44
CA PHE A 61 11.89 -12.30 5.18
C PHE A 61 12.24 -11.14 6.11
N ALA A 62 11.95 -9.91 5.71
CA ALA A 62 12.23 -8.75 6.54
C ALA A 62 11.14 -8.56 7.60
N ASN A 63 9.88 -8.53 7.17
CA ASN A 63 8.75 -8.23 8.06
C ASN A 63 8.14 -9.47 8.73
N ALA A 64 7.75 -10.52 8.00
CA ALA A 64 7.03 -11.68 8.57
C ALA A 64 7.90 -12.62 9.42
N VAL A 65 9.17 -12.77 9.06
CA VAL A 65 10.15 -13.52 9.86
C VAL A 65 10.68 -12.68 11.03
N GLY A 66 10.41 -11.36 11.02
CA GLY A 66 10.73 -10.47 12.13
C GLY A 66 12.17 -10.00 12.15
N ARG A 67 12.88 -10.01 11.01
CA ARG A 67 14.25 -9.50 10.94
C ARG A 67 14.36 -8.01 11.23
N TRP A 68 13.29 -7.25 11.00
CA TRP A 68 13.22 -5.83 11.34
C TRP A 68 12.21 -5.48 12.41
N GLU A 69 11.32 -6.41 12.73
CA GLU A 69 10.34 -6.25 13.79
C GLU A 69 10.97 -6.67 15.12
N PHE A 70 11.82 -5.81 15.68
CA PHE A 70 12.52 -6.08 16.96
C PHE A 70 11.60 -5.94 18.19
N THR A 71 10.35 -5.53 17.99
CA THR A 71 9.41 -5.27 19.08
C THR A 71 8.72 -6.56 19.52
N PRO A 72 8.84 -6.96 20.81
CA PRO A 72 8.14 -8.13 21.31
C PRO A 72 6.62 -7.97 21.23
N VAL A 73 5.91 -9.06 20.91
CA VAL A 73 4.45 -9.08 20.93
C VAL A 73 3.94 -8.88 22.36
N SER A 74 3.16 -7.85 22.58
CA SER A 74 2.54 -7.54 23.87
C SER A 74 1.39 -8.50 24.21
N ALA A 75 0.96 -8.55 25.49
CA ALA A 75 -0.15 -9.39 25.92
C ALA A 75 -1.48 -9.04 25.23
N SER A 76 -1.73 -7.75 24.97
CA SER A 76 -2.92 -7.30 24.26
C SER A 76 -2.92 -7.76 22.80
N GLN A 77 -1.78 -7.73 22.12
CA GLN A 77 -1.63 -8.25 20.75
C GLN A 77 -1.78 -9.77 20.72
N ALA A 78 -1.17 -10.48 21.67
CA ALA A 78 -1.30 -11.93 21.79
C ALA A 78 -2.76 -12.37 22.03
N SER A 79 -3.58 -11.56 22.70
CA SER A 79 -5.00 -11.85 22.97
C SER A 79 -5.86 -11.99 21.71
N VAL A 80 -5.39 -11.48 20.57
CA VAL A 80 -6.11 -11.51 19.28
C VAL A 80 -5.89 -12.83 18.53
N ARG A 81 -4.82 -13.57 18.87
CA ARG A 81 -4.47 -14.85 18.21
C ARG A 81 -5.62 -15.87 18.16
N PRO A 82 -6.44 -16.07 19.20
CA PRO A 82 -7.56 -17.01 19.14
C PRO A 82 -8.57 -16.63 18.05
N VAL A 83 -8.86 -15.33 17.88
CA VAL A 83 -9.79 -14.84 16.85
C VAL A 83 -9.20 -15.06 15.46
N LEU A 84 -7.95 -14.67 15.24
CA LEU A 84 -7.26 -14.88 13.96
C LEU A 84 -7.07 -16.38 13.66
N GLY A 85 -6.84 -17.21 14.69
CA GLY A 85 -6.77 -18.66 14.57
C GLY A 85 -8.10 -19.29 14.17
N ALA A 86 -9.22 -18.84 14.74
CA ALA A 86 -10.54 -19.29 14.33
C ALA A 86 -10.85 -18.88 12.87
N LEU A 87 -10.54 -17.64 12.50
CA LEU A 87 -10.70 -17.16 11.12
C LEU A 87 -9.83 -17.96 10.14
N LEU A 88 -8.58 -18.24 10.51
CA LEU A 88 -7.67 -19.06 9.72
C LEU A 88 -8.23 -20.48 9.54
N ALA A 89 -8.69 -21.13 10.62
CA ALA A 89 -9.27 -22.46 10.54
C ALA A 89 -10.50 -22.51 9.62
N MET A 90 -11.41 -21.55 9.73
CA MET A 90 -12.57 -21.43 8.84
C MET A 90 -12.16 -21.18 7.39
N ALA A 91 -11.17 -20.33 7.16
CA ALA A 91 -10.67 -20.02 5.82
C ALA A 91 -9.97 -21.22 5.18
N VAL A 92 -9.16 -21.97 5.93
CA VAL A 92 -8.52 -23.22 5.47
C VAL A 92 -9.59 -24.24 5.12
N ALA A 93 -10.61 -24.42 5.98
CA ALA A 93 -11.72 -25.33 5.71
C ALA A 93 -12.49 -24.93 4.44
N GLY A 94 -12.80 -23.63 4.28
CA GLY A 94 -13.47 -23.09 3.09
C GLY A 94 -12.64 -23.26 1.81
N LEU A 95 -11.33 -23.02 1.88
CA LEU A 95 -10.40 -23.21 0.78
C LEU A 95 -10.31 -24.69 0.38
N ALA A 96 -10.12 -25.58 1.36
CA ALA A 96 -10.08 -27.02 1.14
C ALA A 96 -11.38 -27.52 0.52
N TRP A 97 -12.53 -27.11 1.05
CA TRP A 97 -13.84 -27.44 0.49
C TRP A 97 -13.96 -26.97 -0.96
N SER A 98 -13.54 -25.74 -1.26
CA SER A 98 -13.61 -25.16 -2.61
C SER A 98 -12.76 -25.95 -3.61
N LEU A 99 -11.56 -26.36 -3.23
CA LEU A 99 -10.63 -27.12 -4.08
C LEU A 99 -11.04 -28.60 -4.24
N LEU A 100 -11.64 -29.19 -3.19
CA LEU A 100 -12.07 -30.59 -3.18
C LEU A 100 -13.41 -30.78 -3.90
N ARG A 101 -14.42 -29.96 -3.59
CA ARG A 101 -15.77 -30.07 -4.16
C ARG A 101 -15.92 -29.37 -5.50
N ARG A 102 -15.09 -28.35 -5.77
CA ARG A 102 -15.04 -27.61 -7.04
C ARG A 102 -16.43 -27.15 -7.52
N PRO A 103 -17.17 -26.35 -6.73
CA PRO A 103 -18.41 -25.76 -7.20
C PRO A 103 -18.18 -24.87 -8.44
N PRO A 104 -19.22 -24.48 -9.20
CA PRO A 104 -19.04 -23.60 -10.37
C PRO A 104 -18.27 -22.31 -10.08
N SER A 105 -18.36 -21.78 -8.86
CA SER A 105 -17.66 -20.60 -8.38
C SER A 105 -16.32 -20.89 -7.68
N TYR A 106 -15.75 -22.09 -7.82
CA TYR A 106 -14.58 -22.51 -7.03
C TYR A 106 -13.39 -21.56 -7.16
N MET A 107 -13.15 -20.95 -8.33
CA MET A 107 -12.07 -19.97 -8.52
C MET A 107 -12.24 -18.74 -7.63
N PHE A 108 -13.47 -18.20 -7.55
CA PHE A 108 -13.79 -17.07 -6.67
C PHE A 108 -13.61 -17.45 -5.20
N LEU A 109 -14.09 -18.63 -4.82
CA LEU A 109 -14.02 -19.11 -3.44
C LEU A 109 -12.57 -19.44 -3.02
N SER A 110 -11.80 -20.09 -3.89
CA SER A 110 -10.38 -20.38 -3.65
C SER A 110 -9.58 -19.10 -3.51
N PHE A 111 -9.84 -18.08 -4.33
CA PHE A 111 -9.20 -16.78 -4.19
C PHE A 111 -9.58 -16.09 -2.88
N GLY A 112 -10.88 -16.01 -2.57
CA GLY A 112 -11.37 -15.36 -1.37
C GLY A 112 -10.93 -16.02 -0.07
N PHE A 113 -11.10 -17.33 0.05
CA PHE A 113 -10.61 -18.08 1.22
C PHE A 113 -9.09 -18.12 1.28
N GLY A 114 -8.40 -18.24 0.14
CA GLY A 114 -6.93 -18.14 0.08
C GLY A 114 -6.41 -16.80 0.60
N TYR A 115 -7.12 -15.70 0.29
CA TYR A 115 -6.79 -14.38 0.84
C TYR A 115 -7.00 -14.32 2.35
N TRP A 116 -8.10 -14.88 2.86
CA TRP A 116 -8.33 -14.98 4.31
C TRP A 116 -7.27 -15.84 5.02
N VAL A 117 -6.86 -16.96 4.41
CA VAL A 117 -5.75 -17.79 4.92
C VAL A 117 -4.47 -16.96 5.00
N PHE A 118 -4.16 -16.18 3.95
CA PHE A 118 -3.01 -15.30 3.95
C PHE A 118 -3.09 -14.23 5.03
N VAL A 119 -4.18 -13.45 5.11
CA VAL A 119 -4.31 -12.36 6.09
C VAL A 119 -4.31 -12.87 7.52
N ALA A 120 -5.14 -13.86 7.84
CA ALA A 120 -5.23 -14.39 9.20
C ALA A 120 -3.94 -15.13 9.61
N GLY A 121 -3.31 -15.83 8.67
CA GLY A 121 -2.02 -16.49 8.87
C GLY A 121 -0.90 -15.49 9.14
N MET A 122 -0.75 -14.49 8.26
CA MET A 122 0.28 -13.46 8.38
C MET A 122 0.09 -12.64 9.65
N LEU A 123 -1.09 -12.07 9.88
CA LEU A 123 -1.31 -11.21 11.05
C LEU A 123 -1.31 -11.99 12.38
N GLY A 124 -1.81 -13.23 12.40
CA GLY A 124 -1.97 -13.98 13.64
C GLY A 124 -0.74 -14.78 14.08
N PHE A 125 0.06 -15.25 13.12
CA PHE A 125 1.07 -16.30 13.34
C PHE A 125 2.46 -15.93 12.83
N THR A 126 2.71 -14.65 12.56
CA THR A 126 4.03 -14.12 12.22
C THR A 126 4.36 -12.90 13.08
N SER A 127 5.54 -12.29 12.91
CA SER A 127 5.91 -11.05 13.61
C SER A 127 5.03 -9.85 13.28
N TYR A 128 4.23 -9.90 12.20
CA TYR A 128 3.23 -8.86 11.91
C TYR A 128 2.21 -8.64 13.04
N LEU A 129 2.04 -9.62 13.95
CA LEU A 129 1.21 -9.43 15.13
C LEU A 129 1.74 -8.30 16.04
N ALA A 130 3.05 -8.04 16.04
CA ALA A 130 3.66 -6.95 16.80
C ALA A 130 3.22 -5.56 16.27
N SER A 131 2.78 -5.48 15.02
CA SER A 131 2.21 -4.26 14.44
C SER A 131 0.68 -4.18 14.65
N TRP A 132 0.07 -5.17 15.31
CA TRP A 132 -1.38 -5.19 15.53
C TRP A 132 -1.82 -4.03 16.41
N VAL A 133 -2.85 -3.33 15.94
CA VAL A 133 -3.57 -2.28 16.65
C VAL A 133 -5.06 -2.56 16.56
N TRP A 134 -5.84 -2.08 17.54
CA TRP A 134 -7.26 -2.42 17.65
C TRP A 134 -8.09 -2.01 16.41
N TRP A 135 -7.67 -0.95 15.71
CA TRP A 135 -8.31 -0.44 14.50
C TRP A 135 -7.75 -1.05 13.20
N MET A 136 -6.77 -1.97 13.27
CA MET A 136 -6.23 -2.65 12.10
C MET A 136 -7.31 -3.32 11.22
N PRO A 137 -8.37 -3.95 11.77
CA PRO A 137 -9.47 -4.49 10.98
C PRO A 137 -10.17 -3.45 10.09
N ILE A 138 -10.14 -2.18 10.46
CA ILE A 138 -10.81 -1.09 9.75
C ILE A 138 -9.98 -0.60 8.54
N THR A 139 -8.72 -1.00 8.47
CA THR A 139 -7.80 -0.56 7.41
C THR A 139 -7.99 -1.29 6.09
N ARG A 140 -7.33 -0.78 5.05
CA ARG A 140 -7.28 -1.41 3.71
C ARG A 140 -6.78 -2.85 3.69
N VAL A 141 -6.10 -3.33 4.75
CA VAL A 141 -5.63 -4.73 4.85
C VAL A 141 -6.81 -5.71 4.81
N PHE A 142 -7.96 -5.32 5.37
CA PHE A 142 -9.16 -6.16 5.41
C PHE A 142 -10.20 -5.80 4.33
N ALA A 143 -9.94 -4.82 3.47
CA ALA A 143 -10.88 -4.40 2.44
C ALA A 143 -11.32 -5.56 1.54
N PHE A 144 -10.37 -6.32 0.99
CA PHE A 144 -10.70 -7.48 0.16
C PHE A 144 -11.38 -8.63 0.95
N PRO A 145 -10.87 -9.03 2.13
CA PRO A 145 -11.55 -9.97 3.02
C PRO A 145 -13.03 -9.64 3.28
N TYR A 146 -13.34 -8.36 3.52
CA TYR A 146 -14.70 -7.88 3.75
C TYR A 146 -15.56 -7.87 2.50
N VAL A 147 -15.01 -7.46 1.35
CA VAL A 147 -15.73 -7.54 0.06
C VAL A 147 -16.09 -9.00 -0.25
N PHE A 148 -15.16 -9.93 -0.06
CA PHE A 148 -15.43 -11.36 -0.24
C PHE A 148 -16.50 -11.88 0.73
N ALA A 149 -16.40 -11.54 2.02
CA ALA A 149 -17.38 -11.94 3.02
C ALA A 149 -18.79 -11.38 2.72
N GLY A 150 -18.88 -10.11 2.31
CA GLY A 150 -20.13 -9.47 1.92
C GLY A 150 -20.75 -10.11 0.68
N ALA A 151 -19.94 -10.42 -0.35
CA ALA A 151 -20.39 -11.13 -1.53
C ALA A 151 -20.89 -12.55 -1.19
N LEU A 152 -20.18 -13.26 -0.31
CA LEU A 152 -20.61 -14.59 0.16
C LEU A 152 -21.91 -14.52 0.96
N LEU A 153 -22.05 -13.53 1.86
CA LEU A 153 -23.27 -13.29 2.63
C LEU A 153 -24.46 -13.05 1.69
N ALA A 154 -24.30 -12.16 0.70
CA ALA A 154 -25.34 -11.86 -0.27
C ALA A 154 -25.71 -13.10 -1.10
N ALA A 155 -24.72 -13.87 -1.57
CA ALA A 155 -24.96 -15.11 -2.32
C ALA A 155 -25.69 -16.16 -1.46
N VAL A 156 -25.32 -16.31 -0.19
CA VAL A 156 -25.99 -17.24 0.72
C VAL A 156 -27.42 -16.79 0.99
N ALA A 157 -27.62 -15.53 1.35
CA ALA A 157 -28.91 -14.98 1.77
C ALA A 157 -29.92 -14.86 0.62
N LEU A 158 -29.49 -14.42 -0.56
CA LEU A 158 -30.37 -14.08 -1.68
C LEU A 158 -30.42 -15.15 -2.78
N TRP A 159 -29.44 -16.05 -2.86
CA TRP A 159 -29.36 -17.02 -3.96
C TRP A 159 -29.42 -18.48 -3.48
N TRP A 160 -28.66 -18.84 -2.45
CA TRP A 160 -28.60 -20.22 -1.95
C TRP A 160 -29.79 -20.56 -1.03
N ALA A 161 -30.06 -19.73 -0.02
CA ALA A 161 -31.12 -19.99 0.95
C ALA A 161 -32.52 -20.07 0.30
N PRO A 162 -32.92 -19.17 -0.63
CA PRO A 162 -34.21 -19.28 -1.30
C PRO A 162 -34.35 -20.54 -2.16
N ARG A 163 -33.25 -21.03 -2.77
CA ARG A 163 -33.27 -22.30 -3.50
C ARG A 163 -33.43 -23.51 -2.58
N ARG A 164 -32.88 -23.44 -1.36
CA ARG A 164 -32.90 -24.57 -0.42
C ARG A 164 -34.16 -24.63 0.45
N PHE A 165 -34.72 -23.49 0.82
CA PHE A 165 -35.82 -23.35 1.77
C PHE A 165 -37.08 -22.71 1.16
N GLY A 166 -37.05 -22.36 -0.13
CA GLY A 166 -38.15 -21.75 -0.86
C GLY A 166 -38.15 -20.21 -0.84
N PRO A 167 -38.97 -19.57 -1.69
CA PRO A 167 -38.95 -18.11 -1.89
C PRO A 167 -39.41 -17.30 -0.65
N ARG A 168 -40.06 -17.94 0.32
CA ARG A 168 -40.52 -17.29 1.56
C ARG A 168 -39.39 -16.75 2.43
N VAL A 169 -38.16 -17.24 2.24
CA VAL A 169 -36.97 -16.72 2.96
C VAL A 169 -36.35 -15.49 2.30
N LEU A 170 -36.80 -15.08 1.10
CA LEU A 170 -36.25 -13.92 0.39
C LEU A 170 -36.38 -12.60 1.19
N PRO A 171 -37.52 -12.29 1.84
CA PRO A 171 -37.62 -11.08 2.68
C PRO A 171 -36.64 -11.10 3.85
N VAL A 172 -36.41 -12.27 4.44
CA VAL A 172 -35.41 -12.45 5.52
C VAL A 172 -34.00 -12.23 4.96
N GLY A 173 -33.69 -12.77 3.78
CA GLY A 173 -32.41 -12.56 3.12
C GLY A 173 -32.12 -11.07 2.84
N TRP A 174 -33.12 -10.34 2.32
CA TRP A 174 -33.02 -8.88 2.15
C TRP A 174 -32.86 -8.14 3.47
N SER A 175 -33.56 -8.57 4.51
CA SER A 175 -33.43 -7.99 5.86
C SER A 175 -32.00 -8.18 6.38
N VAL A 176 -31.40 -9.36 6.20
CA VAL A 176 -30.00 -9.62 6.57
C VAL A 176 -29.04 -8.70 5.83
N VAL A 177 -29.23 -8.52 4.51
CA VAL A 177 -28.38 -7.63 3.70
C VAL A 177 -28.55 -6.16 4.13
N ALA A 178 -29.79 -5.72 4.35
CA ALA A 178 -30.08 -4.36 4.81
C ALA A 178 -29.47 -4.09 6.19
N VAL A 179 -29.65 -5.01 7.14
CA VAL A 179 -29.05 -4.91 8.48
C VAL A 179 -27.53 -4.90 8.40
N ALA A 180 -26.90 -5.75 7.57
CA ALA A 180 -25.45 -5.75 7.39
C ALA A 180 -24.94 -4.43 6.80
N LEU A 181 -25.67 -3.84 5.85
CA LEU A 181 -25.32 -2.56 5.24
C LEU A 181 -25.50 -1.39 6.22
N LEU A 182 -26.56 -1.40 7.04
CA LEU A 182 -26.75 -0.41 8.09
C LEU A 182 -25.69 -0.56 9.19
N ALA A 183 -25.40 -1.80 9.61
CA ALA A 183 -24.36 -2.09 10.58
C ALA A 183 -22.97 -1.67 10.09
N SER A 184 -22.68 -1.81 8.79
CA SER A 184 -21.42 -1.33 8.23
C SER A 184 -21.29 0.20 8.28
N GLN A 185 -22.41 0.95 8.30
CA GLN A 185 -22.35 2.39 8.52
C GLN A 185 -21.92 2.72 9.96
N LEU A 186 -22.22 1.87 10.93
CA LEU A 186 -21.76 2.07 12.31
C LEU A 186 -20.23 1.97 12.42
N ALA A 187 -19.55 1.34 11.45
CA ALA A 187 -18.09 1.33 11.41
C ALA A 187 -17.48 2.72 11.20
N TRP A 188 -18.26 3.71 10.71
CA TRP A 188 -17.81 5.09 10.65
C TRP A 188 -17.50 5.68 12.02
N ILE A 189 -18.17 5.24 13.09
CA ILE A 189 -17.93 5.74 14.44
C ILE A 189 -16.47 5.47 14.88
N PRO A 190 -16.00 4.20 14.90
CA PRO A 190 -14.60 3.94 15.25
C PRO A 190 -13.62 4.46 14.20
N ILE A 191 -13.98 4.54 12.91
CA ILE A 191 -13.15 5.22 11.89
C ILE A 191 -12.90 6.67 12.29
N GLN A 192 -13.95 7.41 12.61
CA GLN A 192 -13.86 8.82 12.99
C GLN A 192 -13.10 9.00 14.31
N GLN A 193 -13.25 8.09 15.27
CA GLN A 193 -12.47 8.14 16.51
C GLN A 193 -10.96 7.96 16.28
N VAL A 194 -10.57 7.16 15.28
CA VAL A 194 -9.15 6.90 14.97
C VAL A 194 -8.55 8.00 14.10
N PHE A 195 -9.25 8.41 13.05
CA PHE A 195 -8.71 9.29 12.01
C PHE A 195 -9.21 10.74 12.10
N GLY A 196 -10.28 11.00 12.85
CA GLY A 196 -10.76 12.37 13.10
C GLY A 196 -9.72 13.26 13.79
N PRO A 197 -8.97 12.77 14.81
CA PRO A 197 -7.91 13.57 15.42
C PRO A 197 -6.81 14.04 14.44
N SER A 198 -6.52 13.26 13.38
CA SER A 198 -5.54 13.63 12.35
C SER A 198 -6.07 14.63 11.31
N GLU A 199 -7.37 14.99 11.34
CA GLU A 199 -7.95 15.88 10.33
C GLU A 199 -7.38 17.30 10.41
N ALA A 200 -7.19 17.84 11.62
CA ALA A 200 -6.64 19.19 11.80
C ALA A 200 -5.20 19.29 11.27
N GLU A 201 -4.35 18.33 11.65
CA GLU A 201 -2.97 18.21 11.17
C GLU A 201 -2.94 18.05 9.64
N TRP A 202 -3.78 17.17 9.09
CA TRP A 202 -3.90 16.99 7.65
C TRP A 202 -4.31 18.28 6.92
N LEU A 203 -5.25 19.04 7.46
CA LEU A 203 -5.67 20.32 6.86
C LEU A 203 -4.54 21.35 6.89
N ALA A 204 -3.76 21.40 7.96
CA ALA A 204 -2.60 22.29 8.09
C ALA A 204 -1.50 21.89 7.08
N ILE A 205 -1.12 20.62 7.03
CA ILE A 205 -0.15 20.09 6.05
C ILE A 205 -0.61 20.31 4.62
N LYS A 206 -1.90 20.11 4.34
CA LYS A 206 -2.47 20.39 3.02
C LYS A 206 -2.31 21.86 2.67
N ALA A 207 -2.56 22.78 3.60
CA ALA A 207 -2.40 24.21 3.37
C ALA A 207 -0.94 24.57 3.06
N GLU A 208 0.02 24.04 3.83
CA GLU A 208 1.44 24.24 3.56
C GLU A 208 1.88 23.63 2.22
N SER A 209 1.34 22.46 1.86
CA SER A 209 1.64 21.81 0.58
C SER A 209 1.09 22.61 -0.61
N VAL A 210 -0.07 23.25 -0.44
CA VAL A 210 -0.61 24.20 -1.43
C VAL A 210 0.28 25.44 -1.53
N GLN A 211 0.79 25.94 -0.40
CA GLN A 211 1.72 27.07 -0.36
C GLN A 211 3.06 26.74 -1.06
N LEU A 212 3.62 25.55 -0.80
CA LEU A 212 4.82 25.08 -1.50
C LEU A 212 4.58 24.96 -3.01
N GLY A 213 3.41 24.44 -3.41
CA GLY A 213 2.97 24.44 -4.81
C GLY A 213 2.87 25.85 -5.40
N ALA A 214 2.41 26.83 -4.62
CA ALA A 214 2.36 28.23 -5.05
C ALA A 214 3.78 28.80 -5.25
N TRP A 215 4.72 28.56 -4.33
CA TRP A 215 6.13 28.94 -4.52
C TRP A 215 6.74 28.30 -5.77
N TYR A 216 6.52 27.00 -5.95
CA TYR A 216 6.94 26.27 -7.15
C TYR A 216 6.40 26.91 -8.44
N SER A 217 5.15 27.39 -8.43
CA SER A 217 4.53 27.99 -9.62
C SER A 217 5.06 29.38 -9.98
N THR A 218 5.92 29.98 -9.15
CA THR A 218 6.51 31.30 -9.43
C THR A 218 7.81 31.18 -10.24
N PRO A 219 8.05 32.08 -11.22
CA PRO A 219 9.38 32.20 -11.83
C PRO A 219 10.45 32.56 -10.78
N PRO A 220 11.67 32.00 -10.84
CA PRO A 220 12.21 31.14 -11.91
C PRO A 220 12.00 29.63 -11.69
N TYR A 221 11.15 29.20 -10.76
CA TYR A 221 11.03 27.80 -10.34
C TYR A 221 10.05 26.98 -11.16
N ALA A 222 9.05 27.63 -11.77
CA ALA A 222 7.98 26.97 -12.49
C ALA A 222 8.48 26.06 -13.62
N GLY A 223 8.07 24.79 -13.60
CA GLY A 223 8.39 23.79 -14.63
C GLY A 223 9.69 23.02 -14.41
N HIS A 224 10.47 23.39 -13.38
CA HIS A 224 11.70 22.71 -12.99
C HIS A 224 11.42 21.60 -11.96
N SER A 225 12.46 20.94 -11.44
CA SER A 225 12.32 19.93 -10.40
C SER A 225 12.36 20.54 -8.99
N LEU A 226 11.62 19.92 -8.07
CA LEU A 226 11.56 20.21 -6.66
C LEU A 226 12.02 18.98 -5.88
N ALA A 227 13.09 19.13 -5.10
CA ALA A 227 13.58 18.10 -4.21
C ALA A 227 12.83 18.16 -2.87
N VAL A 228 12.31 17.01 -2.42
CA VAL A 228 11.60 16.87 -1.14
C VAL A 228 12.21 15.79 -0.25
N PRO A 229 12.27 16.02 1.06
CA PRO A 229 12.64 15.00 2.04
C PRO A 229 11.70 13.78 1.98
N GLU A 230 12.22 12.61 2.37
CA GLU A 230 11.48 11.33 2.32
C GLU A 230 10.55 11.10 3.52
N ASP A 231 10.69 11.89 4.57
CA ASP A 231 10.02 11.73 5.86
C ASP A 231 8.53 12.13 5.83
N ARG A 232 8.11 12.96 4.85
CA ARG A 232 6.71 13.44 4.70
C ARG A 232 6.06 13.04 3.38
N PRO A 233 5.64 11.77 3.23
CA PRO A 233 4.91 11.31 2.05
C PRO A 233 3.53 11.97 1.88
N ASP A 234 2.95 12.46 2.98
CA ASP A 234 1.72 13.25 3.03
C ASP A 234 1.86 14.61 2.33
N VAL A 235 2.97 15.33 2.54
CA VAL A 235 3.28 16.57 1.82
C VAL A 235 3.43 16.31 0.33
N THR A 236 4.20 15.28 -0.05
CA THR A 236 4.36 14.87 -1.46
C THR A 236 3.00 14.60 -2.12
N TYR A 237 2.14 13.84 -1.44
CA TYR A 237 0.79 13.56 -1.93
C TYR A 237 -0.06 14.85 -2.05
N ALA A 238 -0.04 15.72 -1.04
CA ALA A 238 -0.84 16.92 -1.01
C ALA A 238 -0.38 17.96 -2.05
N MET A 239 0.92 18.11 -2.28
CA MET A 239 1.47 18.93 -3.37
C MET A 239 1.00 18.43 -4.74
N ALA A 240 1.12 17.12 -4.99
CA ALA A 240 0.73 16.55 -6.27
C ALA A 240 -0.79 16.64 -6.51
N ARG A 241 -1.58 16.44 -5.46
CA ARG A 241 -3.05 16.40 -5.57
C ARG A 241 -3.71 17.77 -5.53
N PHE A 242 -3.18 18.70 -4.73
CA PHE A 242 -3.78 19.99 -4.41
C PHE A 242 -2.88 21.19 -4.72
N GLY A 243 -1.55 21.05 -4.62
CA GLY A 243 -0.58 22.10 -4.92
C GLY A 243 -0.26 22.27 -6.42
N GLY A 244 -0.72 21.36 -7.28
CA GLY A 244 -0.57 21.46 -8.74
C GLY A 244 0.81 21.09 -9.27
N VAL A 245 1.68 20.49 -8.45
CA VAL A 245 3.01 20.03 -8.87
C VAL A 245 2.91 18.63 -9.46
N GLU A 246 3.20 18.45 -10.74
CA GLU A 246 3.17 17.11 -11.34
C GLU A 246 4.26 16.22 -10.73
N GLY A 247 3.94 14.95 -10.46
CA GLY A 247 4.89 14.01 -9.84
C GLY A 247 6.20 13.80 -10.60
N LYS A 248 6.26 14.13 -11.90
CA LYS A 248 7.50 14.09 -12.69
C LYS A 248 8.52 15.17 -12.29
N HIS A 249 8.06 16.22 -11.62
CA HIS A 249 8.88 17.31 -11.09
C HIS A 249 9.27 17.10 -9.63
N LEU A 250 8.78 16.04 -8.97
CA LEU A 250 9.10 15.75 -7.58
C LEU A 250 10.24 14.74 -7.50
N ILE A 251 11.33 15.12 -6.84
CA ILE A 251 12.48 14.25 -6.61
C ILE A 251 12.56 14.00 -5.11
N SER A 252 12.40 12.73 -4.71
CA SER A 252 12.60 12.35 -3.31
C SER A 252 14.10 12.32 -2.99
N GLU A 253 14.47 12.91 -1.85
CA GLU A 253 15.83 12.90 -1.33
C GLU A 253 16.34 11.49 -1.00
N MET A 254 15.47 10.48 -0.89
CA MET A 254 15.86 9.06 -0.88
C MET A 254 16.81 8.69 -2.04
N TYR A 255 16.65 9.37 -3.18
CA TYR A 255 17.44 9.17 -4.39
C TYR A 255 18.43 10.30 -4.65
N ALA A 256 18.53 11.28 -3.76
CA ALA A 256 19.53 12.33 -3.81
C ALA A 256 20.82 11.84 -3.12
N PRO A 257 22.00 12.26 -3.58
CA PRO A 257 23.21 12.10 -2.80
C PRO A 257 23.09 12.93 -1.52
N ALA A 258 23.67 12.44 -0.41
CA ALA A 258 23.67 13.18 0.87
C ALA A 258 24.34 14.56 0.79
N ARG A 259 25.20 14.77 -0.23
CA ARG A 259 25.85 16.03 -0.55
C ARG A 259 25.78 16.25 -2.07
N PRO A 260 24.69 16.83 -2.59
CA PRO A 260 24.56 17.08 -4.03
C PRO A 260 25.50 18.19 -4.48
N ASP A 261 26.14 17.96 -5.62
CA ASP A 261 27.00 18.92 -6.28
C ASP A 261 26.23 19.70 -7.37
N ALA A 262 26.88 20.69 -7.96
CA ALA A 262 26.32 21.51 -9.04
C ALA A 262 25.90 20.66 -10.26
N CYS A 263 26.60 19.54 -10.51
CA CYS A 263 26.32 18.64 -11.61
C CYS A 263 25.05 17.82 -11.40
N TRP A 264 24.79 17.39 -10.17
CA TRP A 264 23.54 16.76 -9.81
C TRP A 264 22.37 17.73 -10.00
N PHE A 265 22.45 18.93 -9.42
CA PHE A 265 21.40 19.95 -9.56
C PHE A 265 21.11 20.31 -11.03
N ALA A 266 22.16 20.44 -11.86
CA ALA A 266 22.00 20.69 -13.28
C ALA A 266 21.37 19.50 -14.04
N LYS A 267 21.74 18.27 -13.70
CA LYS A 267 21.22 17.06 -14.35
C LYS A 267 19.76 16.76 -13.97
N THR A 268 19.40 17.02 -12.72
CA THR A 268 18.04 16.81 -12.21
C THR A 268 17.13 18.01 -12.42
N ASP A 269 17.70 19.14 -12.87
CA ASP A 269 17.02 20.41 -13.06
C ASP A 269 16.30 20.90 -11.79
N VAL A 270 16.90 20.67 -10.63
CA VAL A 270 16.32 21.06 -9.33
C VAL A 270 16.51 22.55 -9.11
N ARG A 271 15.39 23.26 -8.90
CA ARG A 271 15.35 24.71 -8.64
C ARG A 271 14.72 25.08 -7.31
N ILE A 272 14.05 24.13 -6.64
CA ILE A 272 13.61 24.26 -5.26
C ILE A 272 14.05 23.02 -4.49
N VAL A 273 14.52 23.21 -3.26
CA VAL A 273 14.75 22.14 -2.29
C VAL A 273 14.02 22.45 -0.99
N ALA A 274 13.22 21.51 -0.51
CA ALA A 274 12.75 21.50 0.87
C ALA A 274 13.76 20.72 1.70
N VAL A 275 14.10 21.22 2.88
CA VAL A 275 15.19 20.68 3.71
C VAL A 275 14.66 20.44 5.11
N ASP A 276 14.80 19.21 5.61
CA ASP A 276 14.54 18.85 7.00
C ASP A 276 15.81 19.02 7.87
N ALA A 277 15.71 18.67 9.16
CA ALA A 277 16.84 18.75 10.06
C ALA A 277 17.99 17.79 9.70
N ALA A 278 17.73 16.69 8.99
CA ALA A 278 18.74 15.71 8.61
C ALA A 278 19.58 16.17 7.41
N HIS A 279 19.00 16.99 6.53
CA HIS A 279 19.63 17.47 5.30
C HIS A 279 20.14 18.92 5.39
N SER A 280 20.06 19.57 6.55
CA SER A 280 20.48 20.96 6.75
C SER A 280 21.97 21.19 6.46
N ALA A 281 22.82 20.18 6.66
CA ALA A 281 24.27 20.27 6.43
C ALA A 281 24.64 20.61 4.97
N MET A 282 23.82 20.24 3.99
CA MET A 282 24.02 20.58 2.58
C MET A 282 24.00 22.10 2.35
N LEU A 283 23.23 22.84 3.15
CA LEU A 283 23.15 24.29 3.06
C LEU A 283 24.46 24.97 3.53
N GLU A 284 25.19 24.33 4.44
CA GLU A 284 26.46 24.83 4.98
C GLU A 284 27.62 24.63 4.00
N ASP A 285 27.60 23.54 3.22
CA ASP A 285 28.65 23.23 2.25
C ASP A 285 28.73 24.29 1.12
N ASN A 286 27.58 24.84 0.70
CA ASN A 286 27.51 25.86 -0.37
C ASN A 286 26.40 26.91 -0.12
N PRO A 287 26.53 27.79 0.88
CA PRO A 287 25.43 28.66 1.32
C PRO A 287 24.99 29.68 0.26
N SER A 288 25.90 30.07 -0.64
CA SER A 288 25.58 31.00 -1.74
C SER A 288 24.67 30.40 -2.81
N TRP A 289 24.49 29.08 -2.85
CA TRP A 289 23.63 28.42 -3.83
C TRP A 289 22.16 28.48 -3.43
N PHE A 290 21.85 28.73 -2.16
CA PHE A 290 20.51 28.58 -1.62
C PHE A 290 19.94 29.94 -1.23
N THR A 291 18.73 30.24 -1.70
CA THR A 291 17.99 31.45 -1.32
C THR A 291 16.73 31.02 -0.57
N HIS A 292 16.57 31.46 0.68
CA HIS A 292 15.39 31.11 1.47
C HIS A 292 14.12 31.65 0.81
N ILE A 293 13.14 30.77 0.59
CA ILE A 293 11.82 31.09 0.00
C ILE A 293 10.78 31.18 1.12
N GLY A 294 10.83 30.25 2.07
CA GLY A 294 9.88 30.19 3.17
C GLY A 294 10.04 28.95 4.03
N THR A 295 9.17 28.83 5.01
CA THR A 295 9.20 27.76 6.01
C THR A 295 7.85 27.05 6.02
N MET A 296 7.88 25.73 6.13
CA MET A 296 6.73 24.86 6.36
C MET A 296 6.77 24.40 7.82
N GLY A 297 5.99 25.05 8.67
CA GLY A 297 6.02 24.88 10.12
C GLY A 297 5.55 23.50 10.57
N GLU A 298 4.50 22.96 9.96
CA GLU A 298 3.97 21.62 10.26
C GLU A 298 4.82 20.52 9.62
N ALA A 299 5.40 20.79 8.44
CA ALA A 299 6.37 19.89 7.84
C ALA A 299 7.71 19.85 8.60
N HIS A 300 8.02 20.91 9.35
CA HIS A 300 9.34 21.22 9.89
C HIS A 300 10.42 21.30 8.80
N TRP A 301 10.05 21.86 7.65
CA TRP A 301 10.93 22.03 6.51
C TRP A 301 11.24 23.49 6.24
N GLU A 302 12.47 23.75 5.86
CA GLU A 302 12.89 25.03 5.28
C GLU A 302 12.98 24.89 3.76
N VAL A 303 12.44 25.86 3.02
CA VAL A 303 12.36 25.79 1.56
C VAL A 303 13.30 26.82 0.94
N TYR A 304 14.15 26.35 0.03
CA TYR A 304 15.16 27.16 -0.63
C TYR A 304 15.07 27.06 -2.14
N GLY A 305 15.28 28.18 -2.81
CA GLY A 305 15.57 28.23 -4.24
C GLY A 305 17.02 27.86 -4.50
N VAL A 306 17.25 27.08 -5.56
CA VAL A 306 18.58 26.57 -5.92
C VAL A 306 19.16 27.34 -7.11
N ASN A 307 20.25 28.04 -6.82
CA ASN A 307 21.06 28.82 -7.75
C ASN A 307 22.51 28.27 -7.76
N SER A 308 22.66 26.98 -8.05
CA SER A 308 24.00 26.39 -8.22
C SER A 308 24.70 26.96 -9.46
N PRO A 309 26.03 27.04 -9.45
CA PRO A 309 26.80 27.34 -10.66
C PRO A 309 26.54 26.27 -11.73
N PRO A 310 26.87 26.56 -13.01
CA PRO A 310 26.89 25.54 -14.04
C PRO A 310 27.79 24.38 -13.62
N CYS A 311 27.44 23.16 -14.01
CA CYS A 311 28.35 22.03 -13.91
C CYS A 311 29.54 22.29 -14.83
N ASP A 312 30.69 22.64 -14.27
CA ASP A 312 31.93 22.67 -15.03
C ASP A 312 32.27 21.24 -15.43
N ALA A 313 32.23 20.96 -16.74
CA ALA A 313 32.51 19.63 -17.29
C ALA A 313 34.00 19.21 -17.21
N ALA A 314 34.76 19.73 -16.24
CA ALA A 314 36.19 19.50 -16.12
C ALA A 314 36.68 19.48 -14.66
N ALA A 315 36.67 18.29 -14.05
CA ALA A 315 37.72 17.81 -13.14
C ALA A 315 37.72 16.27 -13.14
#